data_AF-K2P0J7-F1
#
_entry.id   AF-K2P0J7-F1
#
_cell.length_a   1.000
_cell.length_b   1.000
_cell.length_c   1.000
_cell.angle_alpha   90.00
_cell.angle_beta   90.00
_cell.angle_gamma   90.00
#
_symmetry.space_group_name_H-M   'P 1'
#
loop_
_entity.id
_entity.type
_entity.pdbx_description
1 polymer ?
#
loop_
_entity_poly.entity_id
_entity_poly.type
_entity_poly.pdbx_seq_one_letter_code
_entity_poly.pdbx_strand_id
1 'polypeptide(L)'
;MKKLLIVLILVMYLTPKTSNGQEGDAAAGIVGGLVAIGVGIAAVEQMKENAELTATQWVLANNPELTSFSLKTLDFDGKKLKDMSTTSVISFKIQEFTPSEKPELDGKKQVLFGFTSHGWINEYGIDYEKVKWHLIDATEWMNMMIAYASLSSEIKDQTQLKSILKEGKVVNKGIRVGGKLAVPFFKLSGDMYVVSDYSADMKLIYNERSLGIFLKHSNDLVQIGRGDIISIHDFFFD
;
A
#
# COMPACT_ATOMS: atom_id res chain seq x y z
N MET A 1 -44.50 5.82 -45.37
CA MET A 1 -43.69 6.93 -44.81
C MET A 1 -43.12 6.68 -43.39
N LYS A 2 -43.22 5.50 -42.76
CA LYS A 2 -42.58 5.24 -41.44
C LYS A 2 -41.20 4.57 -41.50
N LYS A 3 -40.85 3.86 -42.59
CA LYS A 3 -39.55 3.17 -42.73
C LYS A 3 -38.38 4.07 -43.19
N LEU A 4 -38.66 5.17 -43.90
CA LEU A 4 -37.61 6.16 -44.25
C LEU A 4 -37.16 7.00 -43.04
N LEU A 5 -38.02 7.20 -42.04
CA LEU A 5 -37.69 8.00 -40.85
C LEU A 5 -36.63 7.33 -39.97
N ILE A 6 -36.58 6.00 -39.97
CA ILE A 6 -35.67 5.19 -39.13
C ILE A 6 -34.23 5.24 -39.68
N VAL A 7 -34.06 5.31 -41.01
CA VAL A 7 -32.74 5.42 -41.65
C VAL A 7 -32.08 6.77 -41.34
N LEU A 8 -32.85 7.85 -41.26
CA LEU A 8 -32.33 9.18 -40.95
C LEU A 8 -31.77 9.29 -39.52
N ILE A 9 -32.31 8.53 -38.57
CA ILE A 9 -31.89 8.52 -37.16
C ILE A 9 -30.60 7.72 -36.95
N LEU A 10 -30.37 6.64 -37.73
CA LEU A 10 -29.12 5.87 -37.64
C LEU A 10 -27.89 6.65 -38.14
N VAL A 11 -28.05 7.50 -39.16
CA VAL A 11 -26.92 8.25 -39.75
C VAL A 11 -26.40 9.35 -38.81
N MET A 12 -27.25 9.91 -37.94
CA MET A 12 -26.82 10.90 -36.93
C MET A 12 -25.92 10.32 -35.82
N TYR A 13 -25.83 8.99 -35.68
CA TYR A 13 -24.91 8.33 -34.76
C TYR A 13 -23.55 7.99 -35.37
N LEU A 14 -23.34 8.22 -36.68
CA LEU A 14 -22.12 7.86 -37.40
C LEU A 14 -21.22 9.05 -37.75
N THR A 15 -21.59 10.28 -37.36
CA THR A 15 -20.68 11.44 -37.45
C THR A 15 -19.80 11.51 -36.21
N PRO A 16 -18.45 11.46 -36.32
CA PRO A 16 -17.59 11.72 -35.18
C PRO A 16 -17.78 13.17 -34.73
N LYS A 17 -17.99 13.38 -33.41
CA LYS A 17 -18.01 14.73 -32.84
C LYS A 17 -16.60 15.29 -32.81
N THR A 18 -16.18 15.91 -33.91
CA THR A 18 -14.95 16.72 -33.97
C THR A 18 -15.15 18.00 -33.13
N SER A 19 -14.88 17.88 -31.84
CA SER A 19 -14.73 19.02 -30.92
C SER A 19 -13.39 19.71 -31.18
N ASN A 20 -13.34 20.61 -32.17
CA ASN A 20 -12.15 21.42 -32.39
C ASN A 20 -12.10 22.59 -31.39
N GLY A 21 -11.03 22.68 -30.58
CA GLY A 21 -10.51 24.00 -30.19
C GLY A 21 -10.22 24.32 -28.72
N GLN A 22 -9.77 23.37 -27.88
CA GLN A 22 -8.83 23.70 -26.78
C GLN A 22 -7.75 22.62 -26.71
N GLU A 23 -6.49 23.06 -26.56
CA GLU A 23 -5.31 22.19 -26.57
C GLU A 23 -5.22 21.35 -25.28
N GLY A 24 -4.95 20.05 -25.44
CA GLY A 24 -4.85 19.09 -24.34
C GLY A 24 -4.90 17.67 -24.89
N ASP A 25 -3.73 17.06 -25.07
CA ASP A 25 -3.56 15.80 -25.81
C ASP A 25 -4.00 14.57 -24.99
N ALA A 26 -5.32 14.37 -24.90
CA ALA A 26 -5.93 13.20 -24.28
C ALA A 26 -5.96 12.01 -25.25
N ALA A 27 -4.78 11.50 -25.62
CA ALA A 27 -4.65 10.31 -26.46
C ALA A 27 -5.12 9.05 -25.71
N ALA A 28 -6.06 8.29 -26.30
CA ALA A 28 -6.69 7.14 -25.67
C ALA A 28 -5.94 5.81 -25.93
N GLY A 29 -5.83 4.98 -24.89
CA GLY A 29 -5.20 3.65 -24.87
C GLY A 29 -4.16 3.56 -23.74
N ILE A 30 -4.08 2.52 -22.91
CA ILE A 30 -4.62 1.15 -22.96
C ILE A 30 -5.15 0.78 -21.56
N VAL A 31 -6.22 -0.03 -21.48
CA VAL A 31 -6.78 -0.67 -20.25
C VAL A 31 -6.72 0.18 -18.96
N GLY A 32 -7.82 0.90 -18.67
CA GLY A 32 -8.02 1.52 -17.36
C GLY A 32 -7.83 3.04 -17.29
N GLY A 33 -8.58 3.78 -18.13
CA GLY A 33 -8.95 5.19 -17.88
C GLY A 33 -7.82 6.18 -17.56
N LEU A 34 -7.28 6.83 -18.59
CA LEU A 34 -6.49 8.05 -18.42
C LEU A 34 -7.31 9.13 -17.70
N VAL A 35 -6.90 9.46 -16.48
CA VAL A 35 -7.44 10.57 -15.68
C VAL A 35 -6.45 11.71 -15.76
N ALA A 36 -6.90 12.89 -16.22
CA ALA A 36 -6.13 14.11 -16.04
C ALA A 36 -6.22 14.55 -14.57
N ILE A 37 -5.22 14.16 -13.77
CA ILE A 37 -5.20 14.38 -12.32
C ILE A 37 -4.91 15.85 -12.01
N GLY A 38 -5.96 16.68 -12.00
CA GLY A 38 -5.89 18.06 -11.55
C GLY A 38 -5.53 18.15 -10.05
N VAL A 39 -4.72 19.13 -9.67
CA VAL A 39 -4.15 19.20 -8.30
C VAL A 39 -5.22 19.52 -7.25
N GLY A 40 -5.83 18.49 -6.62
CA GLY A 40 -6.91 18.67 -5.65
C GLY A 40 -7.32 17.40 -4.89
N ILE A 41 -8.30 17.53 -3.99
CA ILE A 41 -8.76 16.42 -3.12
C ILE A 41 -9.42 15.30 -3.94
N ALA A 42 -10.25 15.65 -4.93
CA ALA A 42 -10.93 14.68 -5.80
C ALA A 42 -9.93 13.78 -6.57
N ALA A 43 -8.77 14.33 -6.95
CA ALA A 43 -7.69 13.59 -7.57
C ALA A 43 -7.06 12.54 -6.63
N VAL A 44 -6.90 12.87 -5.34
CA VAL A 44 -6.37 11.93 -4.33
C VAL A 44 -7.35 10.78 -4.09
N GLU A 45 -8.66 11.06 -4.00
CA GLU A 45 -9.67 10.01 -3.83
C GLU A 45 -9.74 9.10 -5.07
N GLN A 46 -9.71 9.66 -6.28
CA GLN A 46 -9.71 8.87 -7.51
C GLN A 46 -8.45 7.99 -7.65
N MET A 47 -7.30 8.47 -7.19
CA MET A 47 -6.08 7.65 -7.14
C MET A 47 -6.15 6.54 -6.11
N LYS A 48 -6.81 6.79 -4.97
CA LYS A 48 -7.08 5.78 -3.95
C LYS A 48 -8.02 4.69 -4.49
N GLU A 49 -9.12 5.06 -5.14
CA GLU A 49 -10.03 4.12 -5.81
C GLU A 49 -9.28 3.27 -6.86
N ASN A 50 -8.45 3.89 -7.70
CA ASN A 50 -7.63 3.18 -8.68
C ASN A 50 -6.61 2.22 -8.03
N ALA A 51 -5.95 2.66 -6.96
CA ALA A 51 -4.97 1.85 -6.23
C ALA A 51 -5.65 0.64 -5.55
N GLU A 52 -6.81 0.83 -4.92
CA GLU A 52 -7.60 -0.24 -4.29
C GLU A 52 -8.16 -1.21 -5.34
N LEU A 53 -8.61 -0.73 -6.50
CA LEU A 53 -9.03 -1.57 -7.63
C LEU A 53 -7.88 -2.46 -8.13
N THR A 54 -6.69 -1.90 -8.36
CA THR A 54 -5.54 -2.68 -8.83
C THR A 54 -5.03 -3.67 -7.79
N ALA A 55 -4.98 -3.27 -6.53
CA ALA A 55 -4.65 -4.19 -5.44
C ALA A 55 -5.66 -5.35 -5.38
N THR A 56 -6.96 -5.08 -5.55
CA THR A 56 -8.02 -6.10 -5.63
C THR A 56 -7.81 -7.04 -6.83
N GLN A 57 -7.49 -6.51 -8.01
CA GLN A 57 -7.18 -7.33 -9.20
C GLN A 57 -5.96 -8.23 -8.98
N TRP A 58 -4.91 -7.72 -8.35
CA TRP A 58 -3.73 -8.52 -8.01
C TRP A 58 -4.08 -9.65 -7.03
N VAL A 59 -4.85 -9.35 -5.98
CA VAL A 59 -5.33 -10.35 -5.00
C VAL A 59 -6.14 -11.43 -5.71
N LEU A 60 -7.12 -11.08 -6.55
CA LEU A 60 -7.93 -12.06 -7.29
C LEU A 60 -7.11 -12.94 -8.24
N ALA A 61 -6.01 -12.42 -8.78
CA ALA A 61 -5.12 -13.16 -9.69
C ALA A 61 -4.11 -14.08 -8.97
N ASN A 62 -3.70 -13.74 -7.75
CA ASN A 62 -2.62 -14.45 -7.02
C ASN A 62 -3.13 -15.26 -5.81
N ASN A 63 -4.34 -14.95 -5.33
CA ASN A 63 -5.01 -15.60 -4.20
C ASN A 63 -6.45 -16.01 -4.59
N PRO A 64 -6.63 -16.90 -5.60
CA PRO A 64 -7.94 -17.34 -6.08
C PRO A 64 -8.77 -18.09 -5.02
N GLU A 65 -8.18 -18.46 -3.89
CA GLU A 65 -8.85 -19.01 -2.71
C GLU A 65 -9.68 -17.98 -1.92
N LEU A 66 -9.39 -16.67 -2.07
CA LEU A 66 -10.10 -15.62 -1.35
C LEU A 66 -11.45 -15.31 -1.99
N THR A 67 -12.53 -15.76 -1.34
CA THR A 67 -13.91 -15.65 -1.86
C THR A 67 -14.67 -14.43 -1.37
N SER A 68 -14.32 -13.88 -0.20
CA SER A 68 -15.04 -12.77 0.44
C SER A 68 -14.09 -11.99 1.36
N PHE A 69 -13.68 -10.80 0.91
CA PHE A 69 -12.73 -9.95 1.63
C PHE A 69 -13.02 -8.46 1.42
N SER A 70 -12.72 -7.67 2.44
CA SER A 70 -12.59 -6.21 2.36
C SER A 70 -11.14 -5.87 2.01
N LEU A 71 -10.93 -4.86 1.16
CA LEU A 71 -9.61 -4.30 0.86
C LEU A 71 -9.70 -2.77 1.03
N LYS A 72 -8.80 -2.20 1.84
CA LYS A 72 -8.71 -0.75 2.04
C LYS A 72 -7.26 -0.29 2.14
N THR A 73 -6.90 0.79 1.44
CA THR A 73 -5.57 1.40 1.55
C THR A 73 -5.33 2.07 2.92
N LEU A 74 -4.08 2.08 3.34
CA LEU A 74 -3.60 2.81 4.52
C LEU A 74 -3.04 4.19 4.18
N ASP A 75 -2.52 4.35 2.96
CA ASP A 75 -1.56 5.41 2.68
C ASP A 75 -2.18 6.72 2.21
N PHE A 76 -3.41 6.70 1.69
CA PHE A 76 -4.03 7.87 1.05
C PHE A 76 -4.86 8.73 2.03
N ASP A 77 -5.25 8.21 3.20
CA ASP A 77 -6.12 8.92 4.13
C ASP A 77 -5.40 10.16 4.73
N GLY A 78 -5.66 11.34 4.14
CA GLY A 78 -5.17 12.64 4.60
C GLY A 78 -3.81 13.12 4.05
N LYS A 79 -3.13 12.34 3.20
CA LYS A 79 -1.85 12.73 2.56
C LYS A 79 -2.09 13.57 1.28
N LYS A 80 -1.15 14.44 0.89
CA LYS A 80 -1.25 15.20 -0.38
C LYS A 80 -0.58 14.42 -1.50
N LEU A 81 -1.01 14.65 -2.75
CA LEU A 81 -0.47 14.00 -3.96
C LEU A 81 1.08 14.02 -4.03
N LYS A 82 1.69 15.16 -3.72
CA LYS A 82 3.16 15.31 -3.69
C LYS A 82 3.87 14.49 -2.60
N ASP A 83 3.17 14.11 -1.54
CA ASP A 83 3.69 13.27 -0.48
C ASP A 83 3.58 11.79 -0.91
N MET A 84 2.55 11.45 -1.70
CA MET A 84 2.34 10.12 -2.27
C MET A 84 3.38 9.74 -3.32
N SER A 85 3.79 10.67 -4.21
CA SER A 85 4.87 10.38 -5.18
C SER A 85 6.24 10.09 -4.54
N THR A 86 6.43 10.46 -3.26
CA THR A 86 7.61 10.10 -2.45
C THR A 86 7.44 8.85 -1.59
N THR A 87 6.23 8.29 -1.54
CA THR A 87 5.94 7.05 -0.80
C THR A 87 6.50 5.86 -1.57
N SER A 88 7.29 5.02 -0.90
CA SER A 88 7.99 3.86 -1.48
C SER A 88 7.33 2.51 -1.17
N VAL A 89 6.32 2.51 -0.28
CA VAL A 89 5.48 1.36 0.03
C VAL A 89 4.04 1.83 0.16
N ILE A 90 3.13 1.31 -0.67
CA ILE A 90 1.69 1.44 -0.46
C ILE A 90 1.24 0.21 0.31
N SER A 91 0.44 0.38 1.35
CA SER A 91 -0.07 -0.73 2.16
C SER A 91 -1.59 -0.82 2.07
N PHE A 92 -2.12 -2.03 1.87
CA PHE A 92 -3.55 -2.31 1.85
C PHE A 92 -3.91 -3.34 2.92
N LYS A 93 -4.87 -2.99 3.78
CA LYS A 93 -5.49 -3.92 4.73
C LYS A 93 -6.44 -4.82 3.96
N ILE A 94 -6.27 -6.12 4.09
CA ILE A 94 -7.17 -7.14 3.57
C ILE A 94 -7.76 -7.88 4.76
N GLN A 95 -9.08 -8.00 4.84
CA GLN A 95 -9.72 -8.79 5.89
C GLN A 95 -10.89 -9.60 5.32
N GLU A 96 -10.84 -10.91 5.50
CA GLU A 96 -11.92 -11.82 5.13
C GLU A 96 -13.18 -11.57 5.98
N PHE A 97 -14.36 -11.93 5.46
CA PHE A 97 -15.64 -11.83 6.18
C PHE A 97 -16.62 -12.89 5.68
N THR A 98 -17.61 -13.25 6.50
CA THR A 98 -18.72 -14.12 6.05
C THR A 98 -19.83 -13.29 5.42
N PRO A 99 -20.27 -13.53 4.16
CA PRO A 99 -21.33 -12.76 3.52
C PRO A 99 -22.68 -12.83 4.25
N SER A 100 -23.20 -11.68 4.67
CA SER A 100 -24.49 -11.51 5.35
C SER A 100 -25.06 -10.10 5.10
N GLU A 101 -26.25 -9.79 5.62
CA GLU A 101 -26.69 -8.38 5.70
C GLU A 101 -25.84 -7.65 6.75
N LYS A 102 -25.11 -6.60 6.32
CA LYS A 102 -24.15 -5.84 7.14
C LYS A 102 -23.09 -6.76 7.79
N PRO A 103 -22.20 -7.36 6.98
CA PRO A 103 -21.21 -8.29 7.50
C PRO A 103 -20.22 -7.60 8.43
N GLU A 104 -19.80 -8.29 9.48
CA GLU A 104 -18.69 -7.89 10.33
C GLU A 104 -17.37 -8.38 9.71
N LEU A 105 -16.29 -7.63 9.89
CA LEU A 105 -14.95 -8.04 9.45
C LEU A 105 -14.32 -8.88 10.57
N ASP A 106 -14.61 -10.18 10.56
CA ASP A 106 -14.26 -11.16 11.59
C ASP A 106 -13.23 -12.21 11.13
N GLY A 107 -12.98 -12.31 9.82
CA GLY A 107 -12.09 -13.29 9.22
C GLY A 107 -10.60 -12.92 9.29
N LYS A 108 -9.81 -13.72 8.58
CA LYS A 108 -8.34 -13.62 8.50
C LYS A 108 -7.92 -12.20 8.07
N LYS A 109 -6.98 -11.63 8.82
CA LYS A 109 -6.33 -10.35 8.52
C LYS A 109 -5.04 -10.57 7.73
N GLN A 110 -4.82 -9.77 6.69
CA GLN A 110 -3.61 -9.76 5.86
C GLN A 110 -3.27 -8.32 5.45
N VAL A 111 -2.00 -8.06 5.09
CA VAL A 111 -1.59 -6.77 4.51
C VAL A 111 -0.84 -7.02 3.22
N LEU A 112 -1.26 -6.32 2.17
CA LEU A 112 -0.58 -6.31 0.87
C LEU A 112 0.29 -5.06 0.78
N PHE A 113 1.60 -5.26 0.63
CA PHE A 113 2.52 -4.19 0.26
C PHE A 113 2.64 -4.10 -1.26
N GLY A 114 2.44 -2.92 -1.83
CA GLY A 114 2.95 -2.53 -3.12
C GLY A 114 4.23 -1.74 -2.93
N PHE A 115 5.40 -2.36 -3.13
CA PHE A 115 6.68 -1.66 -3.14
C PHE A 115 6.82 -0.89 -4.45
N THR A 116 7.11 0.40 -4.37
CA THR A 116 7.05 1.31 -5.52
C THR A 116 8.41 1.87 -5.89
N SER A 117 8.69 1.91 -7.20
CA SER A 117 9.89 2.57 -7.75
C SER A 117 9.64 4.07 -8.01
N HIS A 118 10.70 4.84 -8.22
CA HIS A 118 10.55 6.27 -8.54
C HIS A 118 9.71 6.50 -9.81
N GLY A 119 8.79 7.47 -9.77
CA GLY A 119 7.87 7.74 -10.87
C GLY A 119 6.77 6.68 -11.06
N TRP A 120 6.39 5.96 -9.99
CA TRP A 120 5.21 5.10 -9.94
C TRP A 120 3.89 5.88 -9.96
N ILE A 121 3.90 7.15 -9.55
CA ILE A 121 2.83 8.13 -9.79
C ILE A 121 3.34 9.16 -10.78
N ASN A 122 2.51 9.51 -11.76
CA ASN A 122 2.67 10.67 -12.63
C ASN A 122 1.30 11.33 -12.90
N GLU A 123 1.26 12.32 -13.80
CA GLU A 123 0.03 13.06 -14.16
C GLU A 123 -1.06 12.22 -14.83
N TYR A 124 -0.69 11.04 -15.36
CA TYR A 124 -1.57 10.06 -15.99
C TYR A 124 -2.08 8.98 -15.03
N GLY A 125 -1.62 8.97 -13.78
CA GLY A 125 -2.03 8.01 -12.75
C GLY A 125 -0.89 7.17 -12.19
N ILE A 126 -1.20 5.90 -11.91
CA ILE A 126 -0.24 4.95 -11.33
C ILE A 126 0.33 4.04 -12.43
N ASP A 127 1.65 3.94 -12.47
CA ASP A 127 2.39 2.98 -13.28
C ASP A 127 2.56 1.67 -12.50
N TYR A 128 1.69 0.70 -12.79
CA TYR A 128 1.63 -0.57 -12.08
C TYR A 128 2.78 -1.54 -12.40
N GLU A 129 3.49 -1.36 -13.52
CA GLU A 129 4.68 -2.17 -13.83
C GLU A 129 5.84 -1.86 -12.85
N LYS A 130 5.79 -0.68 -12.21
CA LYS A 130 6.71 -0.24 -11.15
C LYS A 130 6.27 -0.62 -9.73
N VAL A 131 5.21 -1.42 -9.57
CA VAL A 131 4.70 -1.88 -8.27
C VAL A 131 4.99 -3.36 -8.08
N LYS A 132 5.81 -3.69 -7.07
CA LYS A 132 6.09 -5.08 -6.67
C LYS A 132 5.26 -5.46 -5.47
N TRP A 133 4.42 -6.46 -5.65
CA TRP A 133 3.45 -6.88 -4.66
C TRP A 133 4.01 -7.94 -3.71
N HIS A 134 3.75 -7.77 -2.40
CA HIS A 134 4.16 -8.70 -1.36
C HIS A 134 3.06 -8.80 -0.30
N LEU A 135 2.39 -9.95 -0.24
CA LEU A 135 1.30 -10.23 0.69
C LEU A 135 1.83 -10.89 1.96
N ILE A 136 1.50 -10.32 3.12
CA ILE A 136 1.89 -10.82 4.44
C ILE A 136 0.67 -11.09 5.33
N ASP A 137 0.83 -12.01 6.28
CA ASP A 137 -0.14 -12.29 7.34
C ASP A 137 0.40 -11.84 8.71
N ALA A 138 -0.38 -12.10 9.78
CA ALA A 138 0.02 -11.76 11.14
C ALA A 138 1.30 -12.49 11.61
N THR A 139 1.58 -13.68 11.06
CA THR A 139 2.77 -14.47 11.42
C THR A 139 4.01 -13.82 10.82
N GLU A 140 3.97 -13.51 9.52
CA GLU A 140 5.09 -12.89 8.83
C GLU A 140 5.32 -11.45 9.30
N TRP A 141 4.25 -10.69 9.56
CA TRP A 141 4.39 -9.36 10.19
C TRP A 141 5.08 -9.44 11.56
N MET A 142 4.72 -10.42 12.40
CA MET A 142 5.36 -10.63 13.69
C MET A 142 6.85 -11.01 13.52
N ASN A 143 7.20 -11.84 12.54
CA ASN A 143 8.59 -12.19 12.23
C ASN A 143 9.41 -10.95 11.81
N MET A 144 8.87 -10.14 10.88
CA MET A 144 9.48 -8.88 10.45
C MET A 144 9.68 -7.92 11.63
N MET A 145 8.68 -7.79 12.51
CA MET A 145 8.74 -6.90 13.68
C MET A 145 9.71 -7.39 14.76
N ILE A 146 9.85 -8.71 14.97
CA ILE A 146 10.88 -9.29 15.85
C ILE A 146 12.27 -9.02 15.28
N ALA A 147 12.49 -9.30 13.99
CA ALA A 147 13.77 -9.05 13.33
C ALA A 147 14.13 -7.55 13.38
N TYR A 148 13.16 -6.67 13.14
CA TYR A 148 13.36 -5.23 13.23
C TYR A 148 13.63 -4.73 14.66
N ALA A 149 12.92 -5.23 15.66
CA ALA A 149 13.16 -4.87 17.06
C ALA A 149 14.52 -5.38 17.57
N SER A 150 14.94 -6.57 17.11
CA SER A 150 16.28 -7.12 17.35
C SER A 150 17.37 -6.30 16.66
N LEU A 151 17.12 -5.82 15.44
CA LEU A 151 18.04 -4.96 14.70
C LEU A 151 18.20 -3.58 15.34
N SER A 152 17.11 -3.01 15.87
CA SER A 152 17.02 -1.64 16.35
C SER A 152 17.25 -1.46 17.86
N SER A 153 17.44 -2.53 18.64
CA SER A 153 17.67 -2.46 20.10
C SER A 153 18.80 -3.37 20.57
N GLU A 154 19.15 -3.30 21.86
CA GLU A 154 20.12 -4.20 22.49
C GLU A 154 19.56 -5.62 22.71
N ILE A 155 18.23 -5.79 22.73
CA ILE A 155 17.58 -7.06 23.00
C ILE A 155 17.61 -7.92 21.74
N LYS A 156 18.30 -9.06 21.79
CA LYS A 156 18.43 -10.00 20.65
C LYS A 156 17.59 -11.27 20.81
N ASP A 157 17.03 -11.53 22.00
CA ASP A 157 16.18 -12.70 22.25
C ASP A 157 14.83 -12.55 21.52
N GLN A 158 14.63 -13.38 20.51
CA GLN A 158 13.42 -13.35 19.68
C GLN A 158 12.16 -13.77 20.45
N THR A 159 12.27 -14.63 21.46
CA THR A 159 11.13 -15.08 22.29
C THR A 159 10.67 -13.95 23.21
N GLN A 160 11.62 -13.26 23.83
CA GLN A 160 11.36 -12.06 24.64
C GLN A 160 10.73 -10.96 23.79
N LEU A 161 11.30 -10.67 22.61
CA LEU A 161 10.74 -9.67 21.68
C LEU A 161 9.32 -10.03 21.22
N LYS A 162 9.06 -11.31 20.91
CA LYS A 162 7.72 -11.79 20.52
C LYS A 162 6.70 -11.61 21.64
N SER A 163 7.07 -11.85 22.90
CA SER A 163 6.19 -11.60 24.04
C SER A 163 5.90 -10.10 24.20
N ILE A 164 6.94 -9.25 24.13
CA ILE A 164 6.79 -7.80 24.26
C ILE A 164 5.97 -7.20 23.11
N LEU A 165 6.13 -7.69 21.89
CA LEU A 165 5.35 -7.24 20.73
C LEU A 165 3.87 -7.63 20.82
N LYS A 166 3.52 -8.76 21.45
CA LYS A 166 2.12 -9.16 21.64
C LYS A 166 1.34 -8.32 22.66
N GLU A 167 2.04 -7.78 23.67
CA GLU A 167 1.45 -7.05 24.80
C GLU A 167 1.71 -5.54 24.73
N GLY A 168 2.55 -5.11 23.80
CA GLY A 168 3.15 -3.79 23.76
C GLY A 168 2.77 -2.98 22.53
N LYS A 169 2.73 -1.66 22.69
CA LYS A 169 2.49 -0.72 21.59
C LYS A 169 3.81 -0.23 21.01
N VAL A 170 3.96 -0.36 19.69
CA VAL A 170 5.07 0.21 18.93
C VAL A 170 4.98 1.74 18.99
N VAL A 171 6.11 2.43 19.22
CA VAL A 171 6.19 3.89 19.28
C VAL A 171 7.50 4.39 18.66
N ASN A 172 7.60 5.70 18.42
CA ASN A 172 8.78 6.33 17.79
C ASN A 172 10.13 5.99 18.44
N LYS A 173 10.15 5.65 19.74
CA LYS A 173 11.37 5.39 20.53
C LYS A 173 11.59 3.91 20.87
N GLY A 174 10.76 3.00 20.37
CA GLY A 174 10.80 1.59 20.79
C GLY A 174 9.43 0.94 20.94
N ILE A 175 9.33 -0.05 21.82
CA ILE A 175 8.07 -0.75 22.16
C ILE A 175 7.73 -0.48 23.63
N ARG A 176 6.49 -0.09 23.91
CA ARG A 176 6.00 0.19 25.26
C ARG A 176 5.05 -0.89 25.78
N VAL A 177 5.27 -1.34 27.02
CA VAL A 177 4.37 -2.22 27.77
C VAL A 177 4.00 -1.52 29.07
N GLY A 178 2.70 -1.45 29.40
CA GLY A 178 2.22 -0.78 30.62
C GLY A 178 2.71 0.67 30.77
N GLY A 179 2.83 1.41 29.66
CA GLY A 179 3.36 2.79 29.61
C GLY A 179 4.88 2.93 29.71
N LYS A 180 5.62 1.89 30.14
CA LYS A 180 7.08 1.88 30.22
C LYS A 180 7.69 1.48 28.87
N LEU A 181 8.87 2.04 28.54
CA LEU A 181 9.62 1.68 27.34
C LEU A 181 10.36 0.35 27.60
N ALA A 182 9.81 -0.76 27.12
CA ALA A 182 10.31 -2.11 27.38
C ALA A 182 11.45 -2.51 26.43
N VAL A 183 11.37 -2.08 25.17
CA VAL A 183 12.43 -2.24 24.16
C VAL A 183 12.78 -0.85 23.66
N PRO A 184 13.83 -0.18 24.19
CA PRO A 184 14.29 1.08 23.64
C PRO A 184 15.00 0.85 22.30
N PHE A 185 14.65 1.65 21.27
CA PHE A 185 15.42 1.66 20.02
C PHE A 185 16.64 2.59 20.14
N PHE A 186 17.70 2.28 19.40
CA PHE A 186 18.92 3.09 19.33
C PHE A 186 18.62 4.52 18.83
N LYS A 187 19.49 5.48 19.16
CA LYS A 187 19.48 6.84 18.60
C LYS A 187 20.71 6.96 17.70
N LEU A 188 20.54 7.33 16.42
CA LEU A 188 21.47 6.99 15.35
C LEU A 188 21.81 8.12 14.35
N SER A 189 21.33 9.36 14.52
CA SER A 189 21.49 10.40 13.47
C SER A 189 20.74 10.00 12.18
N GLY A 190 20.93 10.76 11.10
CA GLY A 190 20.34 10.48 9.79
C GLY A 190 21.20 9.62 8.87
N ASP A 191 22.51 9.57 9.10
CA ASP A 191 23.54 9.00 8.23
C ASP A 191 23.99 7.58 8.62
N MET A 192 23.60 7.09 9.81
CA MET A 192 23.90 5.72 10.23
C MET A 192 22.76 4.74 9.91
N TYR A 193 23.15 3.52 9.55
CA TYR A 193 22.24 2.43 9.20
C TYR A 193 22.70 1.15 9.89
N VAL A 194 21.77 0.44 10.52
CA VAL A 194 22.00 -0.94 10.98
C VAL A 194 21.26 -1.87 10.02
N VAL A 195 21.92 -2.92 9.53
CA VAL A 195 21.38 -3.81 8.49
C VAL A 195 21.41 -5.26 8.99
N SER A 196 20.34 -6.00 8.77
CA SER A 196 20.31 -7.46 8.90
C SER A 196 19.80 -8.08 7.60
N ASP A 197 20.40 -9.19 7.21
CA ASP A 197 19.76 -10.10 6.26
C ASP A 197 18.50 -10.69 6.91
N TYR A 198 17.43 -10.90 6.13
CA TYR A 198 16.12 -11.33 6.64
C TYR A 198 15.57 -12.53 5.88
N SER A 199 15.54 -12.44 4.54
CA SER A 199 15.09 -13.51 3.65
C SER A 199 15.95 -13.55 2.40
N ALA A 200 15.76 -14.55 1.53
CA ALA A 200 16.45 -14.61 0.23
C ALA A 200 16.28 -13.33 -0.60
N ASP A 201 15.13 -12.65 -0.46
CA ASP A 201 14.74 -11.48 -1.25
C ASP A 201 14.95 -10.14 -0.55
N MET A 202 15.08 -10.12 0.79
CA MET A 202 15.05 -8.88 1.58
C MET A 202 16.17 -8.77 2.63
N LYS A 203 16.62 -7.53 2.87
CA LYS A 203 17.32 -7.13 4.09
C LYS A 203 16.47 -6.11 4.84
N LEU A 204 16.43 -6.21 6.17
CA LEU A 204 15.84 -5.16 7.00
C LEU A 204 16.91 -4.15 7.38
N ILE A 205 16.52 -2.88 7.39
CA ILE A 205 17.37 -1.73 7.67
C ILE A 205 16.72 -0.88 8.75
N TYR A 206 17.49 -0.57 9.78
CA TYR A 206 17.11 0.39 10.80
C TYR A 206 17.82 1.73 10.56
N ASN A 207 17.01 2.75 10.36
CA ASN A 207 17.31 4.17 10.50
C ASN A 207 16.18 4.76 11.39
N GLU A 208 16.46 5.81 12.18
CA GLU A 208 15.65 6.20 13.35
C GLU A 208 14.12 6.21 13.13
N ARG A 209 13.67 6.62 11.94
CA ARG A 209 12.27 7.00 11.66
C ARG A 209 11.45 5.97 10.88
N SER A 210 12.07 4.91 10.34
CA SER A 210 11.40 3.98 9.42
C SER A 210 11.85 2.52 9.60
N LEU A 211 11.03 1.60 9.09
CA LEU A 211 11.43 0.24 8.74
C LEU A 211 11.90 0.30 7.28
N GLY A 212 13.21 0.24 7.07
CA GLY A 212 13.77 0.10 5.74
C GLY A 212 13.75 -1.36 5.31
N ILE A 213 13.37 -1.60 4.06
CA ILE A 213 13.41 -2.92 3.42
C ILE A 213 14.22 -2.74 2.13
N PHE A 214 15.34 -3.45 2.02
CA PHE A 214 16.12 -3.49 0.79
C PHE A 214 15.75 -4.73 -0.02
N LEU A 215 15.20 -4.51 -1.21
CA LEU A 215 14.75 -5.55 -2.14
C LEU A 215 15.93 -6.02 -2.98
N LYS A 216 16.50 -7.19 -2.65
CA LYS A 216 17.75 -7.70 -3.24
C LYS A 216 17.67 -7.88 -4.76
N HIS A 217 16.49 -8.19 -5.31
CA HIS A 217 16.32 -8.40 -6.75
C HIS A 217 16.43 -7.09 -7.57
N SER A 218 15.88 -5.97 -7.12
CA SER A 218 15.99 -4.69 -7.85
C SER A 218 17.04 -3.74 -7.29
N ASN A 219 17.55 -4.02 -6.09
CA ASN A 219 18.41 -3.13 -5.31
C ASN A 219 17.72 -1.84 -4.85
N ASP A 220 16.39 -1.87 -4.73
CA ASP A 220 15.61 -0.75 -4.19
C ASP A 220 15.63 -0.75 -2.67
N LEU A 221 15.76 0.45 -2.07
CA LEU A 221 15.47 0.67 -0.67
C LEU A 221 14.09 1.32 -0.53
N VAL A 222 13.12 0.57 -0.01
CA VAL A 222 11.81 1.09 0.35
C VAL A 222 11.72 1.30 1.87
N GLN A 223 10.86 2.21 2.31
CA GLN A 223 10.73 2.59 3.71
C GLN A 223 9.27 2.69 4.14
N ILE A 224 8.90 1.94 5.18
CA ILE A 224 7.60 2.06 5.85
C ILE A 224 7.76 3.07 7.00
N GLY A 225 6.90 4.09 7.00
CA GLY A 225 6.89 5.13 8.03
C GLY A 225 6.44 4.60 9.38
N ARG A 226 6.91 5.21 10.48
CA ARG A 226 6.55 4.75 11.84
C ARG A 226 5.04 4.71 12.10
N GLY A 227 4.27 5.66 11.57
CA GLY A 227 2.81 5.68 11.69
C GLY A 227 2.17 4.49 11.00
N ASP A 228 2.66 4.12 9.82
CA ASP A 228 2.14 3.00 9.04
C ASP A 228 2.51 1.66 9.72
N ILE A 229 3.73 1.52 10.25
CA ILE A 229 4.14 0.37 11.10
C ILE A 229 3.18 0.18 12.28
N ILE A 230 2.82 1.27 12.97
CA ILE A 230 1.86 1.21 14.09
C ILE A 230 0.48 0.79 13.57
N SER A 231 -0.02 1.42 12.50
CA SER A 231 -1.34 1.13 11.92
C SER A 231 -1.49 -0.30 11.37
N ILE A 232 -0.38 -0.91 10.92
CA ILE A 232 -0.31 -2.32 10.50
C ILE A 232 -0.28 -3.24 11.73
N HIS A 233 0.53 -2.91 12.74
CA HIS A 233 0.65 -3.73 13.95
C HIS A 233 -0.64 -3.74 14.78
N ASP A 234 -1.22 -2.56 15.03
CA ASP A 234 -2.54 -2.41 15.66
C ASP A 234 -3.60 -3.16 14.83
N PHE A 235 -3.56 -3.10 13.49
CA PHE A 235 -4.51 -3.88 12.69
C PHE A 235 -4.42 -5.38 12.90
N PHE A 236 -3.21 -5.96 13.03
CA PHE A 236 -3.09 -7.40 13.25
C PHE A 236 -3.45 -7.86 14.67
N PHE A 237 -3.24 -7.02 15.70
CA PHE A 237 -3.24 -7.46 17.11
C PHE A 237 -4.16 -6.69 18.07
N ASP A 238 -4.68 -5.54 17.67
CA ASP A 238 -5.78 -4.81 18.34
C ASP A 238 -7.12 -4.98 17.56
#